data_AF-A0AA35CL66-F1
#
_entry.id   AF-A0AA35CL66-F1
#
_cell.length_a   1.000
_cell.length_b   1.000
_cell.length_c   1.000
_cell.angle_alpha   90.00
_cell.angle_beta   90.00
_cell.angle_gamma   90.00
#
_symmetry.space_group_name_H-M   'P 1'
#
loop_
_entity.id
_entity.type
_entity.pdbx_description
1 polymer ?
#
loop_
_entity_poly.entity_id
_entity_poly.type
_entity_poly.pdbx_seq_one_letter_code
_entity_poly.pdbx_strand_id
1 'polypeptide(L)'
;MLDQRFFREELPSLMERYQGERPNEKIQAELLLQHGVFLRAEGPIEAGPSYIAFDYQIRNEKRRAVVPYDAIIAVSLAPAEKEKSKPGLI
;
A
#
# COMPACT_ATOMS: atom_id res chain seq x y z
N MET A 1 -17.05 -5.54 -3.69
CA MET A 1 -16.65 -4.75 -2.50
C MET A 1 -15.40 -5.42 -1.95
N LEU A 2 -14.33 -4.69 -1.68
CA LEU A 2 -13.13 -5.30 -1.09
C LEU A 2 -13.47 -5.71 0.35
N ASP A 3 -13.38 -7.00 0.63
CA ASP A 3 -13.76 -7.57 1.94
C ASP A 3 -12.54 -8.11 2.68
N GLN A 4 -12.76 -8.61 3.89
CA GLN A 4 -11.69 -9.14 4.74
C GLN A 4 -10.86 -10.24 4.05
N ARG A 5 -11.48 -11.08 3.22
CA ARG A 5 -10.80 -12.19 2.55
C ARG A 5 -9.81 -11.66 1.52
N PHE A 6 -10.21 -10.63 0.77
CA PHE A 6 -9.30 -9.97 -0.17
C PHE A 6 -8.01 -9.52 0.52
N PHE A 7 -8.10 -8.80 1.65
CA PHE A 7 -6.90 -8.27 2.32
C PHE A 7 -6.06 -9.33 3.03
N ARG A 8 -6.67 -10.44 3.47
CA ARG A 8 -5.96 -11.52 4.18
C ARG A 8 -5.29 -12.54 3.27
N GLU A 9 -5.94 -12.85 2.16
CA GLU A 9 -5.56 -13.99 1.31
C GLU A 9 -5.12 -13.51 -0.06
N GLU A 10 -5.95 -12.70 -0.72
CA GLU A 10 -5.75 -12.35 -2.12
C GLU A 10 -4.67 -11.28 -2.31
N LEU A 11 -4.66 -10.24 -1.48
CA LEU A 11 -3.70 -9.14 -1.58
C LEU A 11 -2.25 -9.61 -1.34
N PRO A 12 -1.93 -10.40 -0.29
CA PRO A 12 -0.60 -10.98 -0.14
C PRO A 12 -0.19 -11.83 -1.34
N SER A 13 -1.09 -12.70 -1.82
CA SER A 13 -0.85 -13.56 -2.99
C SER A 13 -0.58 -12.76 -4.27
N LEU A 14 -1.33 -11.66 -4.48
CA LEU A 14 -1.12 -10.75 -5.61
C LEU A 14 0.22 -10.01 -5.49
N MET A 15 0.56 -9.52 -4.30
CA MET A 15 1.83 -8.86 -4.05
C MET A 15 3.03 -9.80 -4.32
N GLU A 16 2.97 -11.05 -3.87
CA GLU A 16 4.00 -12.06 -4.13
C GLU A 16 4.13 -12.36 -5.63
N ARG A 17 3.00 -12.55 -6.33
CA ARG A 17 3.00 -12.80 -7.77
C ARG A 17 3.63 -11.65 -8.56
N TYR A 18 3.20 -10.41 -8.28
CA TYR A 18 3.76 -9.22 -8.93
C TYR A 18 5.24 -9.02 -8.61
N GLN A 19 5.66 -9.35 -7.38
CA GLN A 19 7.07 -9.31 -6.97
C GLN A 19 7.91 -10.35 -7.72
N GLY A 20 7.35 -11.54 -8.00
CA GLY A 20 7.98 -12.59 -8.81
C GLY A 20 8.12 -12.21 -10.29
N GLU A 21 7.16 -11.48 -10.84
CA GLU A 21 7.23 -10.94 -12.22
C GLU A 21 8.27 -9.82 -12.36
N ARG A 22 8.56 -9.09 -11.27
CA ARG A 22 9.54 -7.98 -11.23
C ARG A 22 10.51 -8.14 -10.06
N PRO A 23 11.45 -9.10 -10.11
CA PRO A 23 12.31 -9.44 -8.98
C PRO A 23 13.27 -8.31 -8.56
N ASN A 24 13.54 -7.35 -9.46
CA ASN A 24 14.44 -6.21 -9.23
C ASN A 24 13.70 -4.93 -8.77
N GLU A 25 12.38 -4.98 -8.59
CA GLU A 25 11.57 -3.84 -8.19
C GLU A 25 10.83 -4.15 -6.88
N LYS A 26 10.87 -3.23 -5.92
CA LYS A 26 10.07 -3.37 -4.70
C LYS A 26 8.61 -3.04 -5.03
N ILE A 27 7.70 -4.00 -4.95
CA ILE A 27 6.28 -3.72 -5.17
C ILE A 27 5.66 -3.07 -3.92
N GLN A 28 4.84 -2.03 -4.12
CA GLN A 28 4.10 -1.34 -3.08
C GLN A 28 2.60 -1.36 -3.37
N ALA A 29 1.81 -1.35 -2.30
CA ALA A 29 0.37 -1.21 -2.35
C ALA A 29 -0.02 0.24 -2.10
N GLU A 30 -0.85 0.77 -2.99
CA GLU A 30 -1.48 2.09 -2.88
C GLU A 30 -2.97 1.90 -2.59
N LEU A 31 -3.45 2.54 -1.54
CA LEU A 31 -4.83 2.44 -1.09
C LEU A 31 -5.57 3.75 -1.38
N LEU A 32 -6.68 3.63 -2.11
CA LEU A 32 -7.63 4.71 -2.33
C LEU A 32 -8.74 4.61 -1.30
N LEU A 33 -8.85 5.64 -0.46
CA LEU A 33 -9.86 5.72 0.58
C LEU A 33 -11.06 6.57 0.13
N GLN A 34 -12.20 6.35 0.78
CA GLN A 34 -13.34 7.26 0.73
C GLN A 34 -12.87 8.68 1.06
N HIS A 35 -13.32 9.65 0.27
CA HIS A 35 -12.90 11.07 0.27
C HIS A 35 -11.60 11.42 -0.50
N GLY A 36 -11.07 10.51 -1.33
CA GLY A 36 -9.97 10.84 -2.24
C GLY A 36 -8.61 10.96 -1.55
N VAL A 37 -8.46 10.36 -0.37
CA VAL A 37 -7.18 10.24 0.32
C VAL A 37 -6.44 9.02 -0.25
N PHE A 38 -5.18 9.23 -0.63
CA PHE A 38 -4.28 8.19 -1.12
C PHE A 38 -3.19 7.93 -0.10
N LEU A 39 -3.04 6.67 0.32
CA LEU A 39 -1.96 6.26 1.21
C LEU A 39 -1.15 5.14 0.55
N ARG A 40 0.17 5.28 0.61
CA ARG A 40 1.12 4.27 0.12
C ARG A 40 1.67 3.52 1.33
N ALA A 41 1.49 2.21 1.35
CA ALA A 41 1.98 1.39 2.46
C ALA A 41 3.51 1.22 2.39
N GLU A 42 4.18 1.48 3.51
CA GLU A 42 5.59 1.22 3.73
C GLU A 42 5.78 -0.06 4.55
N GLY A 43 5.70 -1.20 3.85
CA GLY A 43 5.90 -2.51 4.47
C GLY A 43 4.64 -3.37 4.45
N PRO A 44 4.53 -4.36 5.35
CA PRO A 44 3.43 -5.31 5.34
C PRO A 44 2.12 -4.64 5.76
N ILE A 45 1.04 -5.05 5.09
CA ILE A 45 -0.33 -4.68 5.47
C ILE A 45 -0.84 -5.75 6.44
N GLU A 46 -1.22 -5.33 7.65
CA GLU A 46 -1.83 -6.19 8.66
C GLU A 46 -3.35 -6.17 8.54
N ALA A 47 -3.98 -7.33 8.37
CA ALA A 47 -5.43 -7.44 8.20
C ALA A 47 -6.15 -7.89 9.48
N GLY A 48 -6.81 -6.94 10.16
CA GLY A 48 -7.62 -7.14 11.34
C GLY A 48 -9.03 -7.70 11.05
N PRO A 49 -9.88 -7.86 12.08
CA PRO A 49 -11.25 -8.35 11.93
C PRO A 49 -12.12 -7.49 10.99
N SER A 50 -11.98 -6.16 11.05
CA SER A 50 -12.81 -5.20 10.31
C SER A 50 -12.01 -4.04 9.69
N TYR A 51 -10.68 -4.12 9.72
CA TYR A 51 -9.79 -3.06 9.30
C TYR A 51 -8.49 -3.64 8.72
N ILE A 52 -7.73 -2.80 8.02
CA ILE A 52 -6.30 -3.00 7.79
C ILE A 52 -5.48 -1.97 8.56
N ALA A 53 -4.26 -2.34 8.94
CA ALA A 53 -3.27 -1.43 9.48
C ALA A 53 -1.97 -1.54 8.70
N PHE A 54 -1.31 -0.41 8.47
CA PHE A 54 -0.04 -0.37 7.77
C PHE A 54 0.72 0.91 8.13
N ASP A 55 2.04 0.84 8.07
CA ASP A 55 2.88 2.03 8.22
C ASP A 55 2.92 2.79 6.89
N TYR A 56 2.99 4.12 6.94
CA TYR A 56 3.14 4.99 5.79
C TYR A 56 3.98 6.21 6.17
N GLN A 57 4.58 6.86 5.17
CA GLN A 57 5.37 8.07 5.36
C GLN A 57 4.60 9.30 4.87
N ILE A 58 4.52 10.34 5.70
CA ILE A 58 3.99 11.65 5.34
C ILE A 58 4.90 12.73 5.90
N ARG A 59 5.38 13.64 5.03
CA ARG A 59 6.27 14.76 5.42
C ARG A 59 7.48 14.31 6.26
N ASN A 60 8.11 13.20 5.88
CA ASN A 60 9.25 12.56 6.58
C ASN A 60 8.95 12.03 8.00
N GLU A 61 7.68 11.94 8.37
CA GLU A 61 7.26 11.25 9.58
C GLU A 61 6.67 9.89 9.20
N LYS A 62 7.13 8.84 9.88
CA LYS A 62 6.47 7.54 9.83
C LYS A 62 5.25 7.55 10.72
N ARG A 63 4.12 7.12 10.17
CA ARG A 63 2.83 7.02 10.86
C ARG A 63 2.20 5.67 10.56
N ARG A 64 1.29 5.25 11.42
CA ARG A 64 0.51 4.03 11.24
C ARG A 64 -0.93 4.39 10.91
N ALA A 65 -1.43 3.87 9.79
CA ALA A 65 -2.84 3.98 9.41
C ALA A 65 -3.61 2.79 9.98
N VAL A 66 -4.86 3.03 10.37
CA VAL A 66 -5.86 1.99 10.69
C VAL A 66 -7.11 2.35 9.91
N VAL A 67 -7.46 1.52 8.93
CA VAL A 67 -8.46 1.83 7.91
C VAL A 67 -9.53 0.73 7.89
N PRO A 68 -10.80 1.04 8.19
CA PRO A 68 -11.91 0.12 8.00
C PRO A 68 -12.05 -0.37 6.55
N TYR A 69 -12.46 -1.62 6.34
CA TYR A 69 -12.56 -2.18 4.97
C TYR A 69 -13.53 -1.42 4.07
N ASP A 70 -14.65 -0.97 4.61
CA ASP A 70 -15.69 -0.20 3.91
C ASP A 70 -15.22 1.19 3.46
N ALA A 71 -14.19 1.74 4.11
CA ALA A 71 -13.55 2.98 3.72
C ALA A 71 -12.61 2.83 2.51
N ILE A 72 -12.30 1.60 2.05
CA ILE A 72 -11.36 1.36 0.95
C ILE A 72 -12.14 1.17 -0.36
N ILE A 73 -11.93 2.08 -1.32
CA ILE A 73 -12.59 2.04 -2.62
C ILE A 73 -11.82 1.14 -3.58
N ALA A 74 -10.49 1.23 -3.58
CA ALA A 74 -9.63 0.48 -4.47
C ALA A 74 -8.23 0.27 -3.88
N VAL A 75 -7.56 -0.77 -4.35
CA VAL A 75 -6.14 -1.04 -4.09
C VAL A 75 -5.43 -1.15 -5.43
N SER A 76 -4.35 -0.41 -5.59
CA SER A 76 -3.46 -0.47 -6.74
C SER A 76 -2.12 -1.06 -6.32
N LEU A 77 -1.55 -1.90 -7.17
CA LEU A 77 -0.20 -2.44 -7.00
C LEU A 77 0.71 -1.78 -8.03
N ALA A 78 1.73 -1.07 -7.56
CA ALA A 78 2.70 -0.41 -8.41
C ALA A 78 4.12 -0.70 -7.91
N PRO A 79 5.13 -0.68 -8.80
CA PRO A 79 6.50 -0.57 -8.36
C PRO A 79 6.66 0.64 -7.43
N ALA A 80 7.43 0.49 -6.36
CA ALA A 80 7.93 1.62 -5.61
C ALA A 80 8.63 2.53 -6.60
N GLU A 81 8.10 3.74 -6.81
CA GLU A 81 8.78 4.73 -7.62
C GLU A 81 10.22 4.83 -7.11
N LYS A 82 11.19 4.61 -8.01
CA LYS A 82 12.56 5.03 -7.72
C LYS A 82 12.45 6.48 -7.31
N GLU A 83 12.83 6.82 -6.08
CA GLU A 83 13.05 8.20 -5.69
C GLU A 83 13.85 8.82 -6.83
N LYS A 84 13.22 9.67 -7.64
CA LYS A 84 13.97 10.57 -8.48
C LYS A 84 14.64 11.47 -7.46
N SER A 85 15.86 11.10 -7.09
CA SER A 85 16.82 12.01 -6.48
C SER A 85 16.67 13.30 -7.26
N LYS A 86 16.11 14.34 -6.61
CA LYS A 86 16.08 15.66 -7.20
C LYS A 86 17.52 15.92 -7.65
N PRO A 87 17.78 16.22 -8.94
CA PRO A 87 19.08 16.71 -9.31
C PRO A 87 19.34 17.92 -8.42
N GLY A 88 20.46 17.92 -7.70
CA GLY A 88 20.85 19.07 -6.90
C GLY A 88 20.76 20.33 -7.76
N LEU A 89 20.08 21.36 -7.26
CA LEU A 89 20.34 22.70 -7.74
C LEU A 89 21.77 23.02 -7.31
N ILE A 90 22.68 23.01 -8.29
CA ILE A 90 23.96 23.71 -8.25
C ILE A 90 23.67 25.19 -8.51
#